data_AF-A0A2K6G6N9-F1
#
_entry.id   AF-A0A2K6G6N9-F1
#
_cell.length_a   1.000
_cell.length_b   1.000
_cell.length_c   1.000
_cell.angle_alpha   90.00
_cell.angle_beta   90.00
_cell.angle_gamma   90.00
#
_symmetry.space_group_name_H-M   'P 1'
#
loop_
_entity.id
_entity.type
_entity.pdbx_description
1 polymer ?
#
loop_
_entity_poly.entity_id
_entity_poly.type
_entity_poly.pdbx_seq_one_letter_code
_entity_poly.pdbx_strand_id
1 'polypeptide(L)'
;DAQNEAYFKSWYQKLLAALQFCVGKALRDEFSKERKLIKILGDIGEKVKSASDHQRQEVLKKEIGRLEEFFQDGNICRLPLNPALCIKGIDRDACSYFTSNALPLKIPFINANPMGKNISIIFKAGDDLRQDMLVLQIIQVMDNIWLQEGLDMQMIIYRCLSTGKDQGLVQMVPDAVTLAKIHRHSGLIGPLKENTIKKWFSKHNHLKADYEKVCCAGDHFR
;
A
#
# COMPACT_ATOMS: atom_id res chain seq x y z
N ASP A 1 -5.27 10.91 -11.32
CA ASP A 1 -5.42 12.33 -10.94
C ASP A 1 -6.33 13.10 -11.90
N ALA A 2 -7.50 13.52 -11.42
CA ALA A 2 -8.47 14.29 -12.22
C ALA A 2 -7.98 15.70 -12.59
N GLN A 3 -6.91 16.20 -11.96
CA GLN A 3 -6.25 17.45 -12.38
C GLN A 3 -5.48 17.31 -13.70
N ASN A 4 -5.23 16.09 -14.16
CA ASN A 4 -4.63 15.81 -15.47
C ASN A 4 -5.68 15.48 -16.54
N GLU A 5 -6.97 15.47 -16.20
CA GLU A 5 -8.05 15.24 -17.16
C GLU A 5 -8.52 16.56 -17.79
N ALA A 6 -8.44 16.67 -19.11
CA ALA A 6 -8.75 17.90 -19.84
C ALA A 6 -10.14 18.47 -19.53
N TYR A 7 -11.15 17.60 -19.38
CA TYR A 7 -12.55 18.00 -19.18
C TYR A 7 -12.83 18.55 -17.79
N PHE A 8 -12.22 17.98 -16.75
CA PHE A 8 -12.55 18.32 -15.36
C PHE A 8 -11.46 19.13 -14.64
N LYS A 9 -10.26 19.26 -15.22
CA LYS A 9 -9.11 19.93 -14.61
C LYS A 9 -9.44 21.31 -14.04
N SER A 10 -10.10 22.17 -14.82
CA SER A 10 -10.44 23.53 -14.39
C SER A 10 -11.33 23.53 -13.14
N TRP A 11 -12.30 22.63 -13.08
CA TRP A 11 -13.21 22.50 -11.94
C TRP A 11 -12.48 22.00 -10.69
N TYR A 12 -11.70 20.93 -10.81
CA TYR A 12 -10.91 20.39 -9.71
C TYR A 12 -9.90 21.40 -9.16
N GLN A 13 -9.26 22.19 -10.03
CA GLN A 13 -8.34 23.24 -9.60
C GLN A 13 -9.04 24.32 -8.77
N LYS A 14 -10.24 24.76 -9.18
CA LYS A 14 -11.03 25.74 -8.42
C LYS A 14 -11.45 25.19 -7.05
N LEU A 15 -11.95 23.95 -7.00
CA LEU A 15 -12.32 23.29 -5.74
C LEU A 15 -11.11 23.13 -4.81
N LEU A 16 -9.97 22.71 -5.34
CA LEU A 16 -8.75 22.55 -4.55
C LEU A 16 -8.26 23.89 -4.00
N ALA A 17 -8.30 24.96 -4.80
CA ALA A 17 -7.92 26.30 -4.37
C ALA A 17 -8.84 26.81 -3.25
N ALA A 18 -10.16 26.61 -3.38
CA ALA A 18 -11.12 26.94 -2.35
C ALA A 18 -10.86 26.14 -1.06
N LEU A 19 -10.61 24.83 -1.17
CA LEU A 19 -10.26 24.00 -0.02
C LEU A 19 -8.99 24.50 0.67
N GLN A 20 -7.92 24.75 -0.08
CA GLN A 20 -6.65 25.27 0.47
C GLN A 20 -6.85 26.61 1.19
N PHE A 21 -7.70 27.48 0.67
CA PHE A 21 -8.04 28.74 1.31
C PHE A 21 -8.73 28.52 2.67
N CYS A 22 -9.70 27.60 2.75
CA CYS A 22 -10.56 27.41 3.91
C CYS A 22 -10.01 26.51 5.02
N VAL A 23 -9.16 25.51 4.73
CA VAL A 23 -8.76 24.47 5.70
C VAL A 23 -7.85 24.92 6.86
N GLY A 24 -7.42 26.19 6.86
CA GLY A 24 -6.51 26.72 7.86
C GLY A 24 -5.06 26.28 7.69
N LYS A 25 -4.15 26.90 8.45
CA LYS A 25 -2.69 26.73 8.29
C LYS A 25 -2.24 25.29 8.57
N ALA A 26 -2.71 24.69 9.66
CA ALA A 26 -2.26 23.36 10.08
C ALA A 26 -2.52 22.29 9.00
N LEU A 27 -3.72 22.23 8.43
CA LEU A 27 -4.04 21.24 7.40
C LEU A 27 -3.37 21.57 6.05
N ARG A 28 -3.20 22.85 5.70
CA ARG A 28 -2.39 23.25 4.55
C ARG A 28 -0.93 22.78 4.67
N ASP A 29 -0.34 22.92 5.85
CA ASP A 29 1.04 22.51 6.10
C ASP A 29 1.19 20.99 5.96
N GLU A 30 0.22 20.20 6.43
CA GLU A 30 0.17 18.75 6.20
C GLU A 30 0.05 18.39 4.72
N PHE A 31 -0.86 19.03 3.95
CA PHE A 31 -0.94 18.78 2.51
C PHE A 31 0.37 19.13 1.78
N SER A 32 1.11 20.14 2.25
CA SER A 32 2.43 20.49 1.71
C SER A 32 3.45 19.38 1.98
N LYS A 33 3.49 18.84 3.20
CA LYS A 33 4.33 17.69 3.56
C LYS A 33 3.98 16.45 2.74
N GLU A 34 2.70 16.10 2.67
CA GLU A 34 2.21 14.96 1.89
C GLU A 34 2.61 15.09 0.41
N ARG A 35 2.42 16.26 -0.20
CA ARG A 35 2.80 16.50 -1.59
C ARG A 35 4.31 16.34 -1.83
N LYS A 36 5.13 16.83 -0.90
CA LYS A 36 6.59 16.66 -0.95
C LYS A 36 6.97 15.18 -0.83
N LEU A 37 6.38 14.46 0.12
CA LEU A 37 6.61 13.03 0.31
C LEU A 37 6.25 12.23 -0.95
N ILE A 38 5.07 12.45 -1.52
CA ILE A 38 4.64 11.79 -2.77
C ILE A 38 5.58 12.10 -3.93
N LYS A 39 6.03 13.36 -4.05
CA LYS A 39 6.98 13.73 -5.10
C LYS A 39 8.30 12.97 -4.96
N ILE A 40 8.85 12.89 -3.75
CA ILE A 40 10.09 12.14 -3.49
C ILE A 40 9.89 10.66 -3.86
N LEU A 41 8.78 10.04 -3.44
CA LEU A 41 8.46 8.65 -3.80
C LEU A 41 8.34 8.44 -5.31
N GLY A 42 7.67 9.36 -6.02
CA GLY A 42 7.57 9.37 -7.47
C GLY A 42 8.93 9.37 -8.15
N ASP A 43 9.79 10.31 -7.77
CA ASP A 43 11.14 10.43 -8.32
C ASP A 43 11.99 9.18 -8.03
N ILE A 44 11.89 8.59 -6.83
CA ILE A 44 12.59 7.33 -6.49
C ILE A 44 12.08 6.20 -7.39
N GLY A 45 10.76 6.07 -7.54
CA GLY A 45 10.13 5.02 -8.34
C GLY A 45 10.55 5.09 -9.80
N GLU A 46 10.59 6.29 -10.38
CA GLU A 46 11.06 6.51 -11.74
C GLU A 46 12.54 6.14 -11.90
N LYS A 47 13.42 6.59 -10.99
CA LYS A 47 14.85 6.27 -11.04
C LYS A 47 15.13 4.77 -10.89
N VAL A 48 14.41 4.09 -10.01
CA VAL A 48 14.51 2.63 -9.82
C VAL A 48 14.04 1.89 -11.08
N LYS A 49 12.97 2.36 -11.72
CA LYS A 49 12.43 1.78 -12.95
C LYS A 49 13.38 1.97 -14.14
N SER A 50 14.02 3.13 -14.25
CA SER A 50 14.98 3.43 -15.32
C SER A 50 16.37 2.84 -15.10
N ALA A 51 16.70 2.40 -13.89
CA ALA A 51 17.98 1.76 -13.58
C ALA A 51 18.08 0.36 -14.19
N SER A 52 19.29 -0.03 -14.59
CA SER A 52 19.60 -1.40 -15.01
C SER A 52 19.49 -2.38 -13.82
N ASP A 53 19.23 -3.66 -14.10
CA ASP A 53 19.01 -4.69 -13.08
C ASP A 53 20.14 -4.77 -12.04
N HIS A 54 21.40 -4.71 -12.48
CA HIS A 54 22.58 -4.76 -11.61
C HIS A 54 22.68 -3.53 -10.69
N GLN A 55 22.28 -2.35 -11.17
CA GLN A 55 22.44 -1.08 -10.43
C GLN A 55 21.21 -0.72 -9.59
N ARG A 56 20.07 -1.35 -9.84
CA ARG A 56 18.78 -0.94 -9.26
C ARG A 56 18.77 -0.91 -7.73
N GLN A 57 19.39 -1.88 -7.08
CA GLN A 57 19.46 -1.93 -5.61
C GLN A 57 20.31 -0.78 -5.04
N GLU A 58 21.44 -0.47 -5.68
CA GLU A 58 22.31 0.66 -5.31
C GLU A 58 21.57 1.99 -5.51
N VAL A 59 20.85 2.14 -6.62
CA VAL A 59 20.03 3.33 -6.90
C VAL A 59 18.95 3.51 -5.83
N LEU A 60 18.22 2.44 -5.47
CA LEU A 60 17.24 2.52 -4.39
C LEU A 60 17.90 2.97 -3.07
N LYS A 61 18.97 2.30 -2.64
CA LYS A 61 19.68 2.63 -1.39
C LYS A 61 20.17 4.08 -1.34
N LYS A 62 20.64 4.60 -2.46
CA LYS A 62 21.08 6.00 -2.57
C LYS A 62 19.88 6.95 -2.47
N GLU A 63 18.84 6.72 -3.27
CA GLU A 63 17.72 7.65 -3.40
C GLU A 63 16.78 7.66 -2.19
N ILE A 64 16.74 6.56 -1.42
CA ILE A 64 16.06 6.49 -0.12
C ILE A 64 16.59 7.53 0.87
N GLY A 65 17.85 7.98 0.75
CA GLY A 65 18.41 9.07 1.56
C GLY A 65 17.58 10.36 1.52
N ARG A 66 16.89 10.63 0.41
CA ARG A 66 16.00 11.80 0.27
C ARG A 66 14.75 11.70 1.15
N LEU A 67 14.29 10.48 1.44
CA LEU A 67 13.21 10.27 2.42
C LEU A 67 13.73 10.45 3.84
N GLU A 68 14.95 10.01 4.14
CA GLU A 68 15.59 10.26 5.44
C GLU A 68 15.72 11.77 5.69
N GLU A 69 16.21 12.52 4.69
CA GLU A 69 16.28 13.98 4.69
C GLU A 69 14.91 14.64 4.92
N PHE A 70 13.84 14.11 4.32
CA PHE A 70 12.49 14.64 4.54
C PHE A 70 12.04 14.54 6.01
N PHE A 71 12.50 13.53 6.75
CA PHE A 71 12.18 13.32 8.17
C PHE A 71 13.24 13.89 9.13
N GLN A 72 14.27 14.58 8.63
CA GLN A 72 15.23 15.29 9.49
C GLN A 72 14.54 16.35 10.36
N ASP A 73 15.25 16.79 11.41
CA ASP A 73 14.80 17.80 12.37
C ASP A 73 13.47 17.47 13.06
N GLY A 74 13.13 16.18 13.15
CA GLY A 74 11.90 15.71 13.82
C GLY A 74 10.63 15.98 13.03
N ASN A 75 10.72 16.16 11.70
CA ASN A 75 9.53 16.36 10.87
C ASN A 75 8.61 15.13 10.94
N ILE A 76 7.33 15.36 11.23
CA ILE A 76 6.27 14.34 11.24
C ILE A 76 5.27 14.68 10.14
N CYS A 77 4.82 13.66 9.41
CA CYS A 77 3.85 13.79 8.32
C CYS A 77 2.68 12.83 8.56
N ARG A 78 1.46 13.23 8.24
CA ARG A 78 0.35 12.27 8.09
C ARG A 78 0.57 11.39 6.87
N LEU A 79 0.15 10.13 6.95
CA LEU A 79 0.22 9.21 5.82
C LEU A 79 -0.96 9.49 4.87
N PRO A 80 -0.74 9.86 3.59
CA PRO A 80 -1.83 10.20 2.68
C PRO A 80 -2.88 9.08 2.52
N LEU A 81 -2.43 7.82 2.58
CA LEU A 81 -3.29 6.64 2.47
C LEU A 81 -4.24 6.48 3.68
N ASN A 82 -3.86 6.98 4.85
CA ASN A 82 -4.67 6.98 6.07
C ASN A 82 -4.27 8.15 6.99
N PRO A 83 -5.01 9.27 6.96
CA PRO A 83 -4.67 10.48 7.73
C PRO A 83 -4.68 10.32 9.25
N ALA A 84 -5.25 9.22 9.78
CA ALA A 84 -5.19 8.89 11.20
C ALA A 84 -3.79 8.39 11.65
N LEU A 85 -2.92 8.06 10.69
CA LEU A 85 -1.57 7.59 10.96
C LEU A 85 -0.56 8.70 10.71
N CYS A 86 0.37 8.87 11.66
CA CYS A 86 1.50 9.79 11.55
C CYS A 86 2.80 8.98 11.40
N ILE A 87 3.66 9.42 10.50
CA ILE A 87 4.96 8.81 10.20
C ILE A 87 6.07 9.81 10.52
N LYS A 88 7.17 9.30 11.10
CA LYS A 88 8.30 10.12 11.58
C LYS A 88 9.66 9.74 10.97
N GLY A 89 9.66 8.83 10.00
CA GLY A 89 10.88 8.26 9.46
C GLY A 89 10.59 7.05 8.59
N ILE A 90 11.65 6.43 8.11
CA ILE A 90 11.62 5.20 7.32
C ILE A 90 12.60 4.17 7.89
N ASP A 91 12.24 2.90 7.76
CA ASP A 91 13.15 1.79 8.04
C ASP A 91 13.94 1.49 6.75
N ARG A 92 15.16 2.07 6.69
CA ARG A 92 16.04 2.04 5.52
C ARG A 92 16.34 0.61 5.05
N ASP A 93 16.64 -0.28 5.99
CA ASP A 93 17.10 -1.63 5.66
C ASP A 93 15.96 -2.53 5.17
N ALA A 94 14.74 -2.23 5.59
CA ALA A 94 13.54 -2.93 5.14
C ALA A 94 12.95 -2.37 3.82
N CYS A 95 13.48 -1.26 3.28
CA CYS A 95 13.10 -0.72 1.97
C CYS A 95 13.52 -1.67 0.84
N SER A 96 12.60 -1.96 -0.07
CA SER A 96 12.88 -2.81 -1.23
C SER A 96 11.99 -2.42 -2.41
N TYR A 97 12.13 -3.12 -3.53
CA TYR A 97 11.17 -3.07 -4.64
C TYR A 97 10.70 -4.49 -4.98
N PHE A 98 9.51 -4.61 -5.56
CA PHE A 98 9.02 -5.89 -6.06
C PHE A 98 9.55 -6.12 -7.47
N THR A 99 9.94 -7.35 -7.80
CA THR A 99 10.50 -7.71 -9.12
C THR A 99 9.46 -7.93 -10.21
N SER A 100 8.25 -7.40 -10.04
CA SER A 100 7.20 -7.37 -11.08
C SER A 100 7.50 -6.33 -12.15
N ASN A 101 6.80 -6.38 -13.29
CA ASN A 101 6.99 -5.48 -14.44
C ASN A 101 7.02 -3.97 -14.06
N ALA A 102 6.13 -3.53 -13.18
CA ALA A 102 6.05 -2.11 -12.77
C ALA A 102 7.08 -1.70 -11.70
N LEU A 103 7.90 -2.64 -11.19
CA LEU A 103 8.91 -2.42 -10.16
C LEU A 103 8.45 -1.55 -8.96
N PRO A 104 7.28 -1.82 -8.35
CA PRO A 104 6.76 -0.96 -7.30
C PRO A 104 7.66 -1.01 -6.06
N LEU A 105 7.73 0.11 -5.33
CA LEU A 105 8.55 0.24 -4.13
C LEU A 105 7.78 -0.28 -2.92
N LYS A 106 8.49 -0.96 -2.00
CA LYS A 106 8.03 -1.27 -0.65
C LYS A 106 8.70 -0.30 0.31
N ILE A 107 7.91 0.56 0.95
CA ILE A 107 8.39 1.58 1.88
C ILE A 107 7.82 1.31 3.27
N PRO A 108 8.63 0.82 4.22
CA PRO A 108 8.28 0.71 5.62
C PRO A 108 8.53 2.03 6.34
N PHE A 109 7.45 2.74 6.67
CA PHE A 109 7.50 3.95 7.47
C PHE A 109 7.55 3.63 8.97
N ILE A 110 8.30 4.43 9.73
CA ILE A 110 8.33 4.38 11.19
C ILE A 110 7.11 5.14 11.73
N ASN A 111 6.32 4.47 12.55
CA ASN A 111 5.15 5.06 13.18
C ASN A 111 5.55 6.13 14.19
N ALA A 112 4.88 7.29 14.16
CA ALA A 112 5.12 8.34 15.13
C ALA A 112 4.68 7.94 16.55
N ASN A 113 3.65 7.09 16.66
CA ASN A 113 3.25 6.49 17.92
C ASN A 113 4.32 5.50 18.40
N PRO A 114 4.95 5.70 19.57
CA PRO A 114 5.99 4.81 20.09
C PRO A 114 5.53 3.36 20.34
N MET A 115 4.23 3.15 20.55
CA MET A 115 3.63 1.83 20.74
C MET A 115 3.11 1.22 19.43
N GLY A 116 3.19 1.97 18.32
CA GLY A 116 2.72 1.53 17.01
C GLY A 116 3.77 0.72 16.26
N LYS A 117 3.32 -0.30 15.51
CA LYS A 117 4.18 -1.03 14.56
C LYS A 117 4.50 -0.14 13.35
N ASN A 118 5.62 -0.44 12.68
CA ASN A 118 5.99 0.17 11.40
C ASN A 118 4.88 -0.06 10.36
N ILE A 119 4.67 0.95 9.52
CA ILE A 119 3.60 0.99 8.53
C ILE A 119 4.23 0.76 7.16
N SER A 120 4.06 -0.44 6.61
CA SER A 120 4.52 -0.74 5.26
C SER A 120 3.48 -0.33 4.23
N ILE A 121 3.92 0.38 3.20
CA ILE A 121 3.11 0.67 2.01
C ILE A 121 3.84 0.26 0.75
N ILE A 122 3.08 0.06 -0.31
CA ILE A 122 3.57 -0.16 -1.66
C ILE A 122 3.32 1.13 -2.44
N PHE A 123 4.37 1.70 -3.02
CA PHE A 123 4.25 2.82 -3.95
C PHE A 123 4.41 2.30 -5.38
N LYS A 124 3.43 2.55 -6.23
CA LYS A 124 3.46 2.14 -7.64
C LYS A 124 3.66 3.36 -8.52
N ALA A 125 4.68 3.30 -9.38
CA ALA A 125 5.00 4.32 -10.37
C ALA A 125 4.80 3.77 -11.80
N GLY A 126 4.00 4.47 -12.60
CA GLY A 126 3.57 4.06 -13.93
C GLY A 126 2.32 3.17 -13.97
N ASP A 127 1.56 3.07 -12.88
CA ASP A 127 0.29 2.32 -12.82
C ASP A 127 -0.87 3.27 -12.46
N ASP A 128 -1.97 3.22 -13.23
CA ASP A 128 -3.17 3.99 -12.92
C ASP A 128 -4.06 3.26 -11.89
N LEU A 129 -3.97 3.69 -10.64
CA LEU A 129 -4.71 3.08 -9.52
C LEU A 129 -6.17 3.55 -9.38
N ARG A 130 -6.69 4.37 -10.30
CA ARG A 130 -8.08 4.86 -10.21
C ARG A 130 -9.10 3.72 -10.29
N GLN A 131 -8.84 2.72 -11.12
CA GLN A 131 -9.72 1.56 -11.25
C GLN A 131 -9.68 0.70 -9.97
N ASP A 132 -8.49 0.42 -9.44
CA ASP A 132 -8.33 -0.30 -8.17
C ASP A 132 -9.07 0.40 -7.02
N MET A 133 -8.97 1.73 -6.93
CA MET A 133 -9.71 2.52 -5.93
C MET A 133 -11.22 2.32 -6.04
N LEU A 134 -11.78 2.40 -7.25
CA LEU A 134 -13.21 2.26 -7.47
C LEU A 134 -13.67 0.84 -7.11
N VAL A 135 -12.92 -0.19 -7.53
CA VAL A 135 -13.25 -1.58 -7.23
C VAL A 135 -13.23 -1.82 -5.72
N LEU A 136 -12.22 -1.34 -5.00
CA LEU A 136 -12.15 -1.49 -3.54
C LEU A 136 -13.28 -0.77 -2.81
N GLN A 137 -13.73 0.40 -3.32
CA GLN A 137 -14.90 1.09 -2.79
C GLN A 137 -16.18 0.27 -2.98
N ILE A 138 -16.37 -0.35 -4.16
CA ILE A 138 -17.52 -1.23 -4.41
C ILE A 138 -17.49 -2.44 -3.47
N ILE A 139 -16.32 -3.08 -3.30
CA ILE A 139 -16.17 -4.20 -2.35
C ILE A 139 -16.51 -3.76 -0.92
N GLN A 140 -16.11 -2.55 -0.51
CA GLN A 140 -16.48 -2.01 0.80
C GLN A 140 -17.98 -1.82 0.97
N VAL A 141 -18.68 -1.40 -0.09
CA VAL A 141 -20.15 -1.32 -0.05
C VAL A 141 -20.77 -2.72 0.06
N MET A 142 -20.27 -3.71 -0.69
CA MET A 142 -20.74 -5.10 -0.62
C MET A 142 -20.55 -5.70 0.77
N ASP A 143 -19.36 -5.51 1.36
CA ASP A 143 -19.03 -5.98 2.71
C ASP A 143 -19.98 -5.40 3.77
N ASN A 144 -20.27 -4.09 3.68
CA ASN A 144 -21.25 -3.46 4.57
C ASN A 144 -22.67 -4.05 4.42
N ILE A 145 -23.10 -4.38 3.20
CA ILE A 145 -24.41 -5.00 2.95
C ILE A 145 -24.45 -6.40 3.57
N TRP A 146 -23.42 -7.23 3.36
CA TRP A 146 -23.34 -8.56 3.96
C TRP A 146 -23.37 -8.50 5.48
N LEU A 147 -22.61 -7.60 6.09
CA LEU A 147 -22.61 -7.40 7.55
C LEU A 147 -23.99 -6.97 8.09
N GLN A 148 -24.72 -6.14 7.36
CA GLN A 148 -26.08 -5.73 7.73
C GLN A 148 -27.07 -6.90 7.73
N GLU A 149 -26.88 -7.88 6.83
CA GLU A 149 -27.65 -9.12 6.76
C GLU A 149 -27.12 -10.21 7.72
N GLY A 150 -26.14 -9.90 8.56
CA GLY A 150 -25.55 -10.85 9.51
C GLY A 150 -24.54 -11.82 8.90
N LEU A 151 -24.03 -11.53 7.70
CA LEU A 151 -23.05 -12.33 6.97
C LEU A 151 -21.66 -11.68 7.08
N ASP A 152 -20.81 -12.21 7.97
CA ASP A 152 -19.40 -11.81 8.04
C ASP A 152 -18.55 -12.66 7.10
N MET A 153 -18.28 -12.12 5.91
CA MET A 153 -17.43 -12.77 4.89
C MET A 153 -15.93 -12.65 5.20
N GLN A 154 -15.53 -11.98 6.30
CA GLN A 154 -14.15 -11.75 6.71
C GLN A 154 -13.29 -11.10 5.61
N MET A 155 -13.85 -10.15 4.88
CA MET A 155 -13.18 -9.48 3.76
C MET A 155 -11.99 -8.63 4.24
N ILE A 156 -10.81 -8.85 3.64
CA ILE A 156 -9.64 -7.99 3.85
C ILE A 156 -9.63 -6.89 2.78
N ILE A 157 -10.21 -5.74 3.10
CA ILE A 157 -10.26 -4.58 2.20
C ILE A 157 -9.10 -3.64 2.51
N TYR A 158 -8.01 -3.78 1.75
CA TYR A 158 -6.84 -2.91 1.89
C TYR A 158 -7.07 -1.54 1.22
N ARG A 159 -6.36 -0.51 1.70
CA ARG A 159 -6.46 0.83 1.14
C ARG A 159 -5.65 0.98 -0.15
N CYS A 160 -6.20 1.72 -1.10
CA CYS A 160 -5.54 2.15 -2.32
C CYS A 160 -5.83 3.63 -2.56
N LEU A 161 -4.83 4.39 -2.99
CA LEU A 161 -4.96 5.82 -3.26
C LEU A 161 -4.10 6.22 -4.47
N SER A 162 -4.75 6.66 -5.53
CA SER A 162 -4.10 7.38 -6.64
C SER A 162 -3.68 8.77 -6.16
N THR A 163 -2.40 9.07 -6.30
CA THR A 163 -1.81 10.35 -5.81
C THR A 163 -1.35 11.25 -6.96
N GLY A 164 -1.47 10.79 -8.20
CA GLY A 164 -1.05 11.52 -9.39
C GLY A 164 -1.52 10.84 -10.68
N LYS A 165 -0.95 11.25 -11.81
CA LYS A 165 -1.09 10.51 -13.07
C LYS A 165 -0.20 9.27 -12.97
N ASP A 166 -0.78 8.10 -13.24
CA ASP A 166 -0.10 6.80 -13.29
C ASP A 166 0.75 6.52 -12.04
N GLN A 167 0.30 6.94 -10.85
CA GLN A 167 0.98 6.63 -9.60
C GLN A 167 0.03 6.59 -8.39
N GLY A 168 0.45 5.88 -7.36
CA GLY A 168 -0.24 5.90 -6.08
C GLY A 168 0.31 4.96 -5.02
N LEU A 169 -0.42 4.91 -3.90
CA LEU A 169 -0.11 4.15 -2.70
C LEU A 169 -1.08 2.99 -2.55
N VAL A 170 -0.57 1.83 -2.15
CA VAL A 170 -1.35 0.65 -1.77
C VAL A 170 -0.89 0.21 -0.38
N GLN A 171 -1.84 -0.12 0.48
CA GLN A 171 -1.55 -0.65 1.80
C GLN A 171 -0.93 -2.04 1.66
N MET A 172 0.19 -2.27 2.34
CA MET A 172 0.75 -3.61 2.44
C MET A 172 0.00 -4.37 3.53
N VAL A 173 -0.58 -5.52 3.18
CA VAL A 173 -1.21 -6.42 4.14
C VAL A 173 -0.12 -7.22 4.85
N PRO A 174 0.04 -7.07 6.18
CA PRO A 174 1.06 -7.79 6.93
C PRO A 174 0.93 -9.30 6.75
N ASP A 175 2.07 -10.00 6.72
CA ASP A 175 2.17 -11.47 6.67
C ASP A 175 1.46 -12.14 5.48
N ALA A 176 1.00 -11.35 4.50
CA ALA A 176 0.40 -11.86 3.28
C ALA A 176 1.47 -12.37 2.30
N VAL A 177 1.20 -13.51 1.67
CA VAL A 177 2.01 -14.10 0.61
C VAL A 177 1.12 -14.44 -0.59
N THR A 178 1.65 -14.29 -1.80
CA THR A 178 0.88 -14.63 -3.01
C THR A 178 0.73 -16.14 -3.14
N LEU A 179 -0.40 -16.60 -3.70
CA LEU A 179 -0.61 -18.01 -4.03
C LEU A 179 0.51 -18.56 -4.92
N ALA A 180 0.98 -17.77 -5.90
CA ALA A 180 2.11 -18.15 -6.74
C ALA A 180 3.39 -18.43 -5.92
N LYS A 181 3.66 -17.63 -4.87
CA LYS A 181 4.78 -17.87 -3.96
C LYS A 181 4.56 -19.15 -3.15
N ILE A 182 3.34 -19.40 -2.65
CA ILE A 182 3.00 -20.64 -1.95
C ILE A 182 3.25 -21.87 -2.85
N HIS A 183 2.75 -21.85 -4.07
CA HIS A 183 2.94 -22.97 -5.01
C HIS A 183 4.42 -23.21 -5.34
N ARG A 184 5.22 -22.16 -5.53
CA ARG A 184 6.66 -22.29 -5.79
C ARG A 184 7.42 -23.02 -4.67
N HIS A 185 6.98 -22.95 -3.42
CA HIS A 185 7.58 -23.75 -2.33
C HIS A 185 7.44 -25.27 -2.56
N SER A 186 6.51 -25.69 -3.40
CA SER A 186 6.30 -27.09 -3.78
C SER A 186 6.95 -27.46 -5.11
N GLY A 187 7.85 -26.61 -5.62
CA GLY A 187 8.59 -26.77 -6.88
C GLY A 187 7.85 -26.22 -8.10
N LEU A 188 8.43 -26.42 -9.29
CA LEU A 188 7.92 -25.90 -10.57
C LEU A 188 6.49 -26.38 -10.90
N ILE A 189 6.15 -27.60 -10.48
CA ILE A 189 4.84 -28.25 -10.69
C ILE A 189 3.89 -27.95 -9.50
N GLY A 190 4.27 -27.07 -8.58
CA GLY A 190 3.49 -26.69 -7.40
C GLY A 190 2.03 -26.30 -7.68
N PRO A 191 1.71 -25.54 -8.74
CA PRO A 191 0.33 -25.20 -9.08
C PRO A 191 -0.54 -26.42 -9.44
N LEU A 192 0.06 -27.49 -9.95
CA LEU A 192 -0.65 -28.72 -10.36
C LEU A 192 -0.84 -29.71 -9.21
N LYS A 193 -0.31 -29.40 -8.02
CA LYS A 193 -0.43 -30.25 -6.83
C LYS A 193 -1.61 -29.77 -5.97
N GLU A 194 -2.63 -30.60 -5.85
CA GLU A 194 -3.90 -30.30 -5.14
C GLU A 194 -3.72 -29.92 -3.66
N ASN A 195 -2.68 -30.45 -2.99
CA ASN A 195 -2.51 -30.28 -1.53
C ASN A 195 -1.53 -29.17 -1.11
N THR A 196 -1.10 -28.31 -2.03
CA THR A 196 -0.04 -27.32 -1.74
C THR A 196 -0.48 -26.24 -0.76
N ILE A 197 -1.69 -25.70 -0.94
CA ILE A 197 -2.28 -24.70 -0.04
C ILE A 197 -2.52 -25.32 1.34
N LYS A 198 -3.11 -26.53 1.40
CA LYS A 198 -3.34 -27.25 2.66
C LYS A 198 -2.05 -27.46 3.45
N LYS A 199 -0.99 -27.95 2.79
CA LYS A 199 0.34 -28.15 3.40
C LYS A 199 0.96 -26.85 3.89
N TRP A 200 0.76 -25.75 3.16
CA TRP A 200 1.23 -24.43 3.59
C TRP A 200 0.57 -24.02 4.89
N PHE A 201 -0.76 -24.10 4.98
CA PHE A 201 -1.49 -23.75 6.20
C PHE A 201 -1.16 -24.65 7.39
N SER A 202 -1.03 -25.96 7.20
CA SER A 202 -0.63 -26.88 8.29
C SER A 202 0.79 -26.60 8.81
N LYS A 203 1.69 -26.08 7.97
CA LYS A 203 3.03 -25.67 8.40
C LYS A 203 3.06 -24.37 9.18
N HIS A 204 2.12 -23.46 8.94
CA HIS A 204 2.06 -22.16 9.61
C HIS A 204 1.12 -22.14 10.82
N ASN A 205 0.27 -23.15 10.97
CA ASN A 205 -0.65 -23.31 12.10
C ASN A 205 -0.39 -24.67 12.75
N HIS A 206 0.52 -24.69 13.74
CA HIS A 206 0.96 -25.93 14.39
C HIS A 206 -0.09 -26.52 15.33
N LEU A 207 -0.95 -25.67 15.91
CA LEU A 207 -2.04 -26.11 16.76
C LEU A 207 -3.27 -26.43 15.91
N LYS A 208 -3.91 -27.57 16.19
CA LYS A 208 -5.12 -28.03 15.49
C LYS A 208 -6.24 -26.98 15.55
N ALA A 209 -6.41 -26.33 16.71
CA ALA A 209 -7.39 -25.27 16.90
C ALA A 209 -7.15 -24.04 16.02
N ASP A 210 -5.88 -23.66 15.79
CA ASP A 210 -5.54 -22.52 14.92
C ASP A 210 -5.77 -22.88 13.46
N TYR A 211 -5.41 -24.10 13.07
CA TYR A 211 -5.68 -24.62 11.74
C TYR A 211 -7.19 -24.70 11.45
N GLU A 212 -7.98 -25.21 12.40
CA GLU A 212 -9.45 -25.27 12.30
C GLU A 212 -10.06 -23.87 12.20
N LYS A 213 -9.61 -22.89 12.99
CA LYS A 213 -10.08 -21.49 12.84
C LYS A 213 -9.82 -20.92 11.45
N VAL A 214 -8.65 -21.19 10.87
CA VAL A 214 -8.29 -20.72 9.52
C VAL A 214 -9.09 -21.43 8.44
N CYS A 215 -9.46 -22.70 8.64
CA CYS A 215 -10.27 -23.47 7.69
C CYS A 215 -11.78 -23.23 7.82
N CYS A 216 -12.29 -23.00 9.03
CA CYS A 216 -13.71 -22.86 9.36
C CYS A 216 -14.26 -21.44 9.16
N ALA A 217 -13.44 -20.47 8.74
CA ALA A 217 -13.91 -19.16 8.30
C ALA A 217 -14.96 -19.23 7.16
N GLY A 218 -15.12 -20.38 6.49
CA GLY A 218 -16.18 -20.64 5.50
C GLY A 218 -17.40 -21.42 6.01
N ASP A 219 -17.42 -21.91 7.26
CA ASP A 219 -18.45 -22.84 7.76
C ASP A 219 -19.65 -22.15 8.44
N HIS A 220 -19.61 -20.83 8.64
CA HIS A 220 -20.77 -20.05 9.12
C HIS A 220 -21.83 -19.73 8.04
N PHE A 221 -21.65 -20.27 6.83
CA PHE A 221 -22.56 -20.11 5.68
C PHE A 221 -23.42 -21.36 5.41
N ARG A 222 -23.70 -22.18 6.42
CA ARG A 222 -24.67 -23.27 6.33
C ARG A 222 -25.84 -23.08 7.27
#